data_AF-A0A962P348-F1
#
_entry.id   AF-A0A962P348-F1
#
_cell.length_a   1.000
_cell.length_b   1.000
_cell.length_c   1.000
_cell.angle_alpha   90.00
_cell.angle_beta   90.00
_cell.angle_gamma   90.00
#
_symmetry.space_group_name_H-M   'P 1'
#
loop_
_entity.id
_entity.type
_entity.pdbx_description
1 polymer ?
#
loop_
_entity_poly.entity_id
_entity_poly.type
_entity_poly.pdbx_seq_one_letter_code
_entity_poly.pdbx_strand_id
1 'polypeptide(L)' 'LQAIQACDVEQQTEIEYPVLEYPVKVASLNFDKTALIEGTLLGIKGQYLILDIGVLNIRKFSGYKISFAA' A
#
# COMPACT_ATOMS: atom_id res chain seq x y z
N LEU A 1 -21.59 -8.08 -33.63
CA LEU A 1 -20.94 -7.50 -32.42
C LEU A 1 -20.87 -8.62 -31.39
N GLN A 2 -19.70 -9.23 -31.18
CA GLN A 2 -19.50 -10.22 -30.10
C GLN A 2 -19.19 -9.47 -28.80
N ALA A 3 -19.96 -9.76 -27.75
CA ALA A 3 -19.88 -9.07 -26.45
C ALA A 3 -18.93 -9.76 -25.46
N ILE A 4 -18.40 -10.94 -25.79
CA ILE A 4 -17.53 -11.73 -24.92
C ILE A 4 -16.43 -12.37 -25.77
N GLN A 5 -15.19 -12.20 -25.33
CA GLN A 5 -13.98 -12.84 -25.86
C GLN A 5 -13.35 -13.64 -24.73
N ALA A 6 -12.97 -14.90 -24.99
CA ALA A 6 -12.15 -15.66 -24.07
C ALA A 6 -10.72 -15.09 -24.06
N CYS A 7 -10.16 -14.85 -22.89
CA CYS A 7 -8.74 -14.55 -22.73
C CYS A 7 -7.96 -15.86 -22.52
N ASP A 8 -6.74 -15.89 -23.04
CA ASP A 8 -5.78 -16.95 -22.72
C ASP A 8 -5.43 -16.91 -21.23
N VAL A 9 -5.13 -18.07 -20.66
CA VAL A 9 -4.66 -18.16 -19.27
C VAL A 9 -3.22 -17.64 -19.24
N GLU A 10 -3.06 -16.38 -18.84
CA GLU A 10 -1.75 -15.81 -18.57
C GLU A 10 -1.15 -16.40 -17.28
N GLN A 11 0.18 -16.45 -17.22
CA GLN A 11 0.89 -16.93 -16.05
C GLN A 11 0.69 -15.96 -14.88
N GLN A 12 0.27 -16.48 -13.73
CA GLN A 12 0.10 -15.68 -12.52
C GLN A 12 1.45 -15.06 -12.12
N THR A 13 1.45 -13.74 -11.94
CA THR A 13 2.60 -13.04 -11.36
C THR A 13 2.56 -13.14 -9.85
N GLU A 14 3.61 -13.71 -9.26
CA GLU A 14 3.82 -13.72 -7.81
C GLU A 14 4.63 -12.49 -7.41
N ILE A 15 4.19 -11.81 -6.35
CA ILE A 15 4.85 -10.61 -5.82
C ILE A 15 5.04 -10.82 -4.33
N GLU A 16 6.29 -10.73 -3.88
CA GLU A 16 6.61 -10.80 -2.46
C GLU A 16 6.41 -9.43 -1.79
N TYR A 17 5.81 -9.46 -0.60
CA TYR A 17 5.54 -8.27 0.21
C TYR A 17 6.25 -8.44 1.56
N PRO A 18 7.51 -7.98 1.68
CA PRO A 18 8.30 -8.21 2.88
C PRO A 18 7.73 -7.43 4.06
N VAL A 19 7.68 -8.09 5.22
CA VAL A 19 7.32 -7.50 6.51
C VAL A 19 8.35 -7.93 7.54
N LEU A 20 9.11 -6.97 8.06
CA LEU A 20 10.09 -7.17 9.12
C LEU A 20 9.39 -7.33 10.47
N GLU A 21 8.40 -6.47 10.73
CA GLU A 21 7.64 -6.47 11.98
C GLU A 21 6.19 -6.05 11.72
N TYR A 22 5.25 -6.76 12.36
CA TYR A 22 3.84 -6.37 12.35
C TYR A 22 3.54 -5.45 13.55
N PRO A 23 2.78 -4.38 13.36
CA PRO A 23 2.46 -3.46 14.44
C PRO A 23 1.59 -4.15 15.49
N VAL A 24 1.93 -3.99 16.76
CA VAL A 24 1.15 -4.53 17.91
C VAL A 24 -0.28 -3.99 17.90
N LYS A 25 -0.47 -2.74 17.47
CA LYS A 25 -1.77 -2.10 17.29
C LYS A 25 -1.82 -1.38 15.95
N VAL A 26 -2.87 -1.64 15.18
CA VAL A 26 -3.06 -0.98 13.88
C VAL A 26 -3.71 0.39 14.08
N ALA A 27 -2.91 1.45 13.90
CA ALA A 27 -3.39 2.81 13.77
C ALA A 27 -3.39 3.22 12.29
N SER A 28 -4.51 3.70 11.76
CA SER A 28 -4.58 4.14 10.37
C SER A 28 -4.01 5.55 10.24
N LEU A 29 -3.00 5.69 9.37
CA LEU A 29 -2.41 6.96 9.02
C LEU A 29 -3.21 7.60 7.87
N ASN A 30 -3.36 8.92 7.90
CA ASN A 30 -4.23 9.62 6.97
C ASN A 30 -3.74 11.05 6.66
N PHE A 31 -3.46 11.33 5.39
CA PHE A 31 -3.02 12.65 4.93
C PHE A 31 -4.07 13.76 5.12
N ASP A 32 -5.36 13.42 5.22
CA ASP A 32 -6.43 14.39 5.52
C ASP A 32 -6.33 14.95 6.94
N LYS A 33 -5.69 14.21 7.85
CA LYS A 33 -5.52 14.57 9.26
C LYS A 33 -4.11 15.07 9.54
N THR A 34 -3.12 14.44 8.91
CA THR A 34 -1.70 14.74 9.09
C THR A 34 -1.02 14.78 7.72
N ALA A 35 -0.74 15.98 7.22
CA ALA A 35 -0.21 16.17 5.86
C ALA A 35 1.22 15.59 5.68
N LEU A 36 1.99 15.51 6.77
CA LEU A 36 3.31 14.91 6.82
C LEU A 36 3.25 13.65 7.69
N ILE A 37 3.74 12.54 7.16
CA ILE A 37 3.85 11.27 7.88
C ILE A 37 5.32 10.88 7.87
N GLU A 38 5.89 10.72 9.06
CA GLU A 38 7.29 10.34 9.28
C GLU A 38 7.33 9.10 10.17
N GLY A 39 8.13 8.11 9.80
CA GLY A 39 8.27 6.86 10.54
C GLY A 39 9.17 5.87 9.82
N THR A 40 9.51 4.78 10.50
CA THR A 40 10.34 3.70 9.95
C THR A 40 9.47 2.74 9.16
N LEU A 41 9.80 2.47 7.89
CA LEU A 41 9.12 1.45 7.09
C LEU A 41 9.51 0.05 7.58
N LEU A 42 8.54 -0.65 8.18
CA LEU A 42 8.70 -2.01 8.72
C LEU A 42 8.16 -3.08 7.77
N GLY A 43 7.36 -2.72 6.77
CA GLY A 43 6.87 -3.68 5.79
C GLY A 43 5.89 -3.13 4.78
N ILE A 44 5.53 -3.97 3.83
CA ILE A 44 4.52 -3.72 2.81
C ILE A 44 3.55 -4.89 2.82
N LYS A 45 2.25 -4.62 2.63
CA LYS A 45 1.23 -5.66 2.42
C LYS A 45 0.26 -5.20 1.34
N GLY A 46 0.49 -5.58 0.08
CA GLY A 46 -0.30 -5.08 -1.05
C GLY A 46 -0.30 -3.55 -1.10
N GLN A 47 -1.47 -2.93 -0.93
CA GLN A 47 -1.64 -1.47 -0.95
C GLN A 47 -1.32 -0.76 0.38
N TYR A 48 -0.74 -1.46 1.35
CA TYR A 48 -0.47 -0.91 2.67
C TYR A 48 1.03 -0.78 2.92
N LEU A 49 1.47 0.40 3.35
CA LEU A 49 2.77 0.61 3.96
C LEU A 49 2.62 0.48 5.49
N ILE A 50 3.48 -0.32 6.10
CA ILE A 50 3.52 -0.54 7.55
C ILE A 50 4.69 0.28 8.09
N LEU A 51 4.36 1.31 8.88
CA LEU A 51 5.31 2.14 9.59
C LEU A 51 5.27 1.78 11.10
N ASP A 52 6.35 2.05 11.82
CA ASP A 52 6.41 1.93 13.28
C ASP A 52 5.32 2.74 14.03
N ILE A 53 4.85 3.83 13.43
CA ILE A 53 3.78 4.68 13.95
C ILE A 53 2.36 4.27 13.51
N GLY A 54 2.22 3.32 12.59
CA GLY A 54 0.92 2.90 12.06
C GLY A 54 0.94 2.40 10.61
N VAL A 55 -0.24 2.26 10.01
CA VAL A 55 -0.40 1.70 8.66
C VAL A 55 -1.04 2.72 7.73
N LEU A 56 -0.44 2.91 6.56
CA LEU A 56 -0.91 3.82 5.51
C LEU A 56 -1.45 3.03 4.32
N ASN A 57 -2.71 3.25 3.96
CA ASN A 57 -3.27 2.72 2.71
C ASN A 57 -2.97 3.71 1.57
N ILE A 58 -2.02 3.37 0.69
CA ILE A 58 -1.60 4.27 -0.39
C ILE A 58 -2.67 4.42 -1.47
N ARG A 59 -3.50 3.39 -1.71
CA ARG A 59 -4.58 3.44 -2.71
C ARG A 59 -5.62 4.50 -2.37
N LYS A 60 -5.86 4.75 -1.08
CA LYS A 60 -6.78 5.81 -0.63
C LYS A 60 -6.38 7.20 -1.17
N PHE A 61 -5.08 7.43 -1.38
CA PHE A 61 -4.53 8.74 -1.73
C PHE A 61 -3.99 8.81 -3.16
N SER A 62 -4.50 7.98 -4.07
CA SER A 62 -4.04 7.94 -5.47
C SER A 62 -4.21 9.25 -6.24
N GLY A 63 -5.10 10.15 -5.79
CA GLY A 63 -5.27 11.48 -6.36
C GLY A 63 -4.35 12.57 -5.78
N TYR A 64 -3.49 12.23 -4.81
CA TYR A 64 -2.65 13.20 -4.10
C TYR A 64 -1.30 13.30 -4.80
N LYS A 65 -0.73 14.51 -4.85
CA LYS A 65 0.69 14.68 -5.20
C LYS A 65 1.54 14.47 -3.95
N ILE A 66 2.15 13.30 -3.85
CA ILE A 66 2.98 12.89 -2.70
C ILE A 66 4.45 12.89 -3.11
N SER A 67 5.34 13.22 -2.18
CA SER A 67 6.80 13.07 -2.33
C SER A 67 7.34 12.20 -1.20
N PHE A 68 8.30 11.35 -1.53
CA PHE A 68 9.00 10.51 -0.56
C PHE A 68 10.39 11.09 -0.28
N ALA A 69 10.83 11.00 0.97
CA ALA A 69 12.18 11.30 1.40
C ALA A 69 12.63 10.23 2.41
N ALA A 70 13.93 9.94 2.43
CA ALA A 70 14.57 8.97 3.33
C ALA A 70 15.70 9.66 4.09
#